data_AF-A0A8H5YP09-F1
#
_entry.id   AF-A0A8H5YP09-F1
#
_cell.length_a   1.000
_cell.length_b   1.000
_cell.length_c   1.000
_cell.angle_alpha   90.00
_cell.angle_beta   90.00
_cell.angle_gamma   90.00
#
_symmetry.space_group_name_H-M   'P 1'
#
loop_
_entity.id
_entity.type
_entity.pdbx_description
1 polymer ?
#
loop_
_entity_poly.entity_id
_entity_poly.type
_entity_poly.pdbx_seq_one_letter_code
_entity_poly.pdbx_strand_id
1 'polypeptide(L)'
;MPNQEHFWPNLKVFAQNNRVANLETLGLECVVCRDSFHYRGRGDDETQPPRRPRVLPCGHILCARCILAYYDTGDTRCPICRTELVHDCGHAHTGMPLPLTPGNMDKLPPILSQGGGMPRGCGPCGILGLQRLFERELNNSPYIPEELKGEYLGIGIMLYSSDEYCSREVTGPVLEIEAPTSIKHMINEIVAYAVRSQRRNQVWLEADFSSMKIRALHFKPDILSRVEESPAEQETAPNNEN
;
A
#
# COMPACT_ATOMS: atom_id res chain seq x y z
N MET A 1 -35.29 -1.48 5.70
CA MET A 1 -34.83 -1.16 4.33
C MET A 1 -33.32 -1.31 4.30
N PRO A 2 -32.73 -1.95 3.27
CA PRO A 2 -31.29 -2.25 3.25
C PRO A 2 -30.39 -1.01 3.17
N ASN A 3 -30.91 0.16 2.81
CA ASN A 3 -30.16 1.42 2.75
C ASN A 3 -29.56 1.90 4.09
N GLN A 4 -30.02 1.34 5.22
CA GLN A 4 -29.51 1.65 6.56
C GLN A 4 -28.62 0.55 7.16
N GLU A 5 -28.42 -0.57 6.43
CA GLU A 5 -27.54 -1.63 6.90
C GLU A 5 -26.09 -1.18 6.85
N HIS A 6 -25.50 -1.01 8.02
CA HIS A 6 -24.14 -0.48 8.22
C HIS A 6 -23.23 -1.52 8.89
N PHE A 7 -23.68 -2.77 9.00
CA PHE A 7 -22.91 -3.88 9.53
C PHE A 7 -22.68 -4.94 8.46
N TRP A 8 -21.41 -5.13 8.08
CA TRP A 8 -21.00 -5.98 6.97
C TRP A 8 -21.50 -7.42 7.03
N PRO A 9 -21.41 -8.15 8.16
CA PRO A 9 -21.95 -9.51 8.24
C PRO A 9 -23.44 -9.60 7.87
N ASN A 10 -24.26 -8.64 8.32
CA ASN A 10 -25.68 -8.61 7.99
C ASN A 10 -25.90 -8.27 6.51
N LEU A 11 -25.20 -7.26 6.01
CA LEU A 11 -25.27 -6.85 4.60
C LEU A 11 -24.88 -8.01 3.66
N LYS A 12 -23.82 -8.74 4.01
CA LYS A 12 -23.33 -9.90 3.25
C LYS A 12 -24.40 -10.99 3.18
N VAL A 13 -24.98 -11.38 4.32
CA VAL A 13 -26.05 -12.41 4.38
C VAL A 13 -27.27 -11.94 3.58
N PHE A 14 -27.69 -10.69 3.74
CA PHE A 14 -28.78 -10.11 2.96
C PHE A 14 -28.52 -10.18 1.46
N ALA A 15 -27.34 -9.74 1.02
CA ALA A 15 -26.98 -9.71 -0.40
C ALA A 15 -26.92 -11.10 -1.02
N GLN A 16 -26.40 -12.09 -0.29
CA GLN A 16 -26.36 -13.49 -0.70
C GLN A 16 -27.78 -14.09 -0.81
N ASN A 17 -28.61 -13.92 0.22
CA ASN A 17 -29.98 -14.46 0.25
C ASN A 17 -30.86 -13.87 -0.86
N ASN A 18 -30.63 -12.59 -1.21
CA ASN A 18 -31.42 -11.87 -2.22
C ASN A 18 -30.73 -11.85 -3.60
N ARG A 19 -29.60 -12.54 -3.79
CA ARG A 19 -28.84 -12.59 -5.04
C ARG A 19 -28.54 -11.20 -5.63
N VAL A 20 -28.15 -10.26 -4.77
CA VAL A 20 -27.81 -8.89 -5.18
C VAL A 20 -26.58 -8.93 -6.09
N ALA A 21 -26.72 -8.49 -7.33
CA ALA A 21 -25.64 -8.52 -8.32
C ALA A 21 -24.55 -7.47 -8.03
N ASN A 22 -24.93 -6.32 -7.46
CA ASN A 22 -24.02 -5.24 -7.09
C ASN A 22 -24.57 -4.47 -5.88
N LEU A 23 -23.79 -4.32 -4.81
CA LEU A 23 -24.19 -3.60 -3.59
C LEU A 23 -24.44 -2.10 -3.81
N GLU A 24 -23.85 -1.51 -4.85
CA GLU A 24 -24.10 -0.12 -5.25
C GLU A 24 -25.60 0.14 -5.50
N THR A 25 -26.35 -0.86 -5.98
CA THR A 25 -27.78 -0.72 -6.26
C THR A 25 -28.66 -0.69 -5.01
N LEU A 26 -28.10 -0.94 -3.83
CA LEU A 26 -28.84 -0.93 -2.57
C LEU A 26 -28.99 0.48 -1.98
N GLY A 27 -28.33 1.49 -2.57
CA GLY A 27 -28.43 2.88 -2.11
C GLY A 27 -27.97 3.06 -0.67
N LEU A 28 -26.90 2.37 -0.27
CA LEU A 28 -26.36 2.45 1.09
C LEU A 28 -25.83 3.85 1.40
N GLU A 29 -26.03 4.29 2.64
CA GLU A 29 -25.60 5.59 3.15
C GLU A 29 -24.64 5.43 4.32
N CYS A 30 -23.78 6.44 4.53
CA CYS A 30 -22.96 6.49 5.72
C CYS A 30 -23.80 6.89 6.93
N VAL A 31 -23.86 6.06 7.97
CA VAL A 31 -24.64 6.36 9.19
C VAL A 31 -24.15 7.60 9.96
N VAL A 32 -22.90 8.03 9.75
CA VAL A 32 -22.32 9.21 10.42
C VAL A 32 -22.76 10.52 9.74
N CYS A 33 -22.54 10.67 8.43
CA CYS A 33 -22.89 11.90 7.72
C CYS A 33 -24.26 11.87 7.03
N ARG A 34 -24.89 10.69 6.95
CA ARG A 34 -26.16 10.42 6.26
C ARG A 34 -26.14 10.71 4.76
N ASP A 35 -24.95 10.78 4.18
CA ASP A 35 -24.77 10.93 2.73
C ASP A 35 -24.61 9.56 2.06
N SER A 36 -25.03 9.47 0.79
CA SER A 36 -24.78 8.32 -0.07
C SER A 36 -23.28 8.11 -0.32
N PHE A 37 -22.89 6.84 -0.47
CA PHE A 37 -21.51 6.51 -0.80
C PHE A 37 -21.12 6.85 -2.25
N HIS A 38 -19.87 7.23 -2.45
CA HIS A 38 -19.29 7.44 -3.77
C HIS A 38 -18.49 6.19 -4.16
N TYR A 39 -19.01 5.38 -5.07
CA TYR A 39 -18.40 4.10 -5.47
C TYR A 39 -17.35 4.22 -6.58
N ARG A 40 -17.42 5.29 -7.39
CA ARG A 40 -16.54 5.55 -8.54
C ARG A 40 -16.08 7.00 -8.56
N GLY A 41 -14.96 7.28 -9.25
CA GLY A 41 -14.43 8.64 -9.49
C GLY A 41 -13.52 9.21 -8.39
N ARG A 42 -12.82 10.32 -8.72
CA ARG A 42 -12.37 11.31 -7.72
C ARG A 42 -13.62 12.02 -7.21
N GLY A 43 -13.67 12.35 -5.92
CA GLY A 43 -14.84 13.04 -5.36
C GLY A 43 -15.08 14.39 -6.04
N ASP A 44 -16.28 14.95 -5.87
CA ASP A 44 -16.66 16.25 -6.48
C ASP A 44 -15.78 17.43 -6.02
N ASP A 45 -15.01 17.22 -4.96
CA ASP A 45 -14.04 18.14 -4.38
C ASP A 45 -12.69 17.42 -4.28
N GLU A 46 -11.71 17.82 -5.12
CA GLU A 46 -10.35 17.26 -5.11
C GLU A 46 -9.61 17.54 -3.79
N THR A 47 -10.08 18.50 -2.98
CA THR A 47 -9.45 18.85 -1.70
C THR A 47 -9.88 17.93 -0.55
N GLN A 48 -10.91 17.11 -0.74
CA GLN A 48 -11.44 16.22 0.30
C GLN A 48 -11.35 14.75 -0.09
N PRO A 49 -11.07 13.85 0.87
CA PRO A 49 -11.09 12.43 0.61
C PRO A 49 -12.49 12.00 0.09
N PRO A 50 -12.54 11.07 -0.89
CA PRO A 50 -13.80 10.65 -1.48
C PRO A 50 -14.65 9.90 -0.45
N ARG A 51 -15.99 9.97 -0.59
CA ARG A 51 -16.94 9.26 0.29
C ARG A 51 -17.05 7.76 -0.06
N ARG A 52 -15.92 7.11 -0.33
CA ARG A 52 -15.85 5.68 -0.66
C ARG A 52 -16.22 4.84 0.56
N PRO A 53 -17.08 3.82 0.43
CA PRO A 53 -17.47 2.98 1.55
C PRO A 53 -16.33 2.04 1.94
N ARG A 54 -16.06 1.97 3.24
CA ARG A 54 -15.07 1.07 3.82
C ARG A 54 -15.68 0.27 4.95
N VAL A 55 -15.26 -0.98 5.04
CA VAL A 55 -15.61 -1.90 6.12
C VAL A 55 -14.46 -1.91 7.11
N LEU A 56 -14.74 -1.52 8.35
CA LEU A 56 -13.79 -1.60 9.45
C LEU A 56 -13.66 -3.04 9.96
N PRO A 57 -12.54 -3.41 10.62
CA PRO A 57 -12.34 -4.75 11.16
C PRO A 57 -13.40 -5.24 12.15
N CYS A 58 -14.11 -4.33 12.81
CA CYS A 58 -15.25 -4.64 13.66
C CYS A 58 -16.53 -5.00 12.89
N GLY A 59 -16.57 -4.75 11.58
CA GLY A 59 -17.72 -4.99 10.69
C GLY A 59 -18.50 -3.75 10.29
N HIS A 60 -18.26 -2.59 10.91
CA HIS A 60 -19.01 -1.37 10.60
C HIS A 60 -18.60 -0.74 9.26
N ILE A 61 -19.59 -0.27 8.51
CA ILE A 61 -19.45 0.34 7.19
C ILE A 61 -19.59 1.86 7.32
N LEU A 62 -18.57 2.59 6.89
CA LEU A 62 -18.50 4.05 6.96
C LEU A 62 -17.85 4.61 5.69
N CYS A 63 -18.05 5.90 5.41
CA CYS A 63 -17.34 6.54 4.30
C CYS A 63 -15.92 6.89 4.74
N ALA A 64 -14.95 6.79 3.83
CA ALA A 64 -13.54 7.07 4.14
C ALA A 64 -13.34 8.46 4.73
N ARG A 65 -14.10 9.47 4.28
CA ARG A 65 -14.07 10.83 4.81
C ARG A 65 -14.43 10.88 6.30
N CYS A 66 -15.52 10.26 6.72
CA CYS A 66 -15.92 10.24 8.14
C CYS A 66 -14.95 9.45 9.01
N ILE A 67 -14.37 8.36 8.47
CA ILE A 67 -13.34 7.59 9.19
C ILE A 67 -12.13 8.49 9.48
N LEU A 68 -11.59 9.15 8.44
CA LEU A 68 -10.41 10.01 8.57
C LEU A 68 -10.66 11.20 9.49
N ALA A 69 -11.76 11.94 9.26
CA ALA A 69 -12.10 13.09 10.10
C ALA A 69 -12.33 12.72 11.57
N TYR A 70 -12.83 11.52 11.84
CA TYR A 70 -12.98 11.03 13.21
C TYR A 70 -11.62 10.69 13.83
N TYR A 71 -10.72 10.03 13.10
CA TYR A 71 -9.37 9.72 13.57
C TYR A 71 -8.48 10.96 13.76
N ASP A 72 -8.74 12.05 13.01
CA ASP A 72 -8.08 13.35 13.21
C ASP A 72 -8.39 13.97 14.59
N THR A 73 -9.43 13.49 15.30
CA THR A 73 -9.71 13.90 16.69
C THR A 73 -8.78 13.23 17.71
N GLY A 74 -7.97 12.26 17.29
CA GLY A 74 -7.05 11.48 18.13
C GLY A 74 -7.65 10.18 18.70
N ASP A 75 -8.92 9.86 18.39
CA ASP A 75 -9.51 8.57 18.77
C ASP A 75 -9.23 7.51 17.70
N THR A 76 -8.86 6.30 18.12
CA THR A 76 -8.49 5.16 17.25
C THR A 76 -9.58 4.09 17.17
N ARG A 77 -10.67 4.26 17.91
CA ARG A 77 -11.74 3.26 18.00
C ARG A 77 -12.77 3.42 16.89
N CYS A 78 -13.55 2.38 16.64
CA CYS A 78 -14.72 2.51 15.77
C CYS A 78 -15.68 3.60 16.32
N PRO A 79 -16.14 4.57 15.50
CA PRO A 79 -17.07 5.61 15.96
C PRO A 79 -18.47 5.06 16.30
N ILE A 80 -18.80 3.83 15.90
CA ILE A 80 -20.10 3.19 16.16
C ILE A 80 -20.03 2.32 17.43
N CYS A 81 -19.19 1.29 17.43
CA CYS A 81 -19.16 0.30 18.52
C CYS A 81 -17.99 0.47 19.49
N ARG A 82 -17.13 1.48 19.30
CA ARG A 82 -15.98 1.76 20.16
C ARG A 82 -14.93 0.65 20.25
N THR A 83 -14.99 -0.38 19.40
CA THR A 83 -13.95 -1.40 19.30
C THR A 83 -12.61 -0.75 18.96
N GLU A 84 -11.55 -1.16 19.64
CA GLU A 84 -10.18 -0.69 19.39
C GLU A 84 -9.73 -1.13 18.00
N LEU A 85 -9.35 -0.17 17.15
CA LEU A 85 -8.91 -0.41 15.79
C LEU A 85 -7.54 0.24 15.57
N VAL A 86 -6.61 0.03 16.50
CA VAL A 86 -5.25 0.58 16.42
C VAL A 86 -4.26 -0.51 16.02
N HIS A 87 -3.29 -0.15 15.19
CA HIS A 87 -2.12 -0.97 14.89
C HIS A 87 -1.06 -0.84 16.00
N ASP A 88 -0.10 -1.77 16.07
CA ASP A 88 1.06 -1.66 16.98
C ASP A 88 1.88 -0.39 16.70
N CYS A 89 1.82 0.15 15.48
CA CYS A 89 2.45 1.42 15.12
C CYS A 89 1.69 2.67 15.62
N GLY A 90 0.61 2.51 16.39
CA GLY A 90 -0.17 3.61 16.98
C GLY A 90 -1.18 4.29 16.04
N HIS A 91 -1.18 3.92 14.75
CA HIS A 91 -2.13 4.48 13.77
C HIS A 91 -3.44 3.69 13.77
N ALA A 92 -4.55 4.37 13.53
CA ALA A 92 -5.86 3.75 13.41
C ALA A 92 -6.00 2.98 12.08
N HIS A 93 -6.61 1.80 12.15
CA HIS A 93 -6.96 0.97 11.02
C HIS A 93 -8.15 1.58 10.29
N THR A 94 -7.97 1.83 9.00
CA THR A 94 -8.91 2.61 8.20
C THR A 94 -9.90 1.75 7.39
N GLY A 95 -9.72 0.43 7.45
CA GLY A 95 -10.66 -0.55 6.90
C GLY A 95 -10.38 -0.88 5.45
N MET A 96 -11.04 -1.93 4.95
CA MET A 96 -10.92 -2.36 3.56
C MET A 96 -12.08 -1.80 2.72
N PRO A 97 -11.91 -1.61 1.40
CA PRO A 97 -13.01 -1.20 0.52
C PRO A 97 -14.20 -2.17 0.61
N LEU A 98 -15.43 -1.64 0.58
CA LEU A 98 -16.63 -2.48 0.52
C LEU A 98 -16.65 -3.30 -0.79
N PRO A 99 -16.72 -4.65 -0.72
CA PRO A 99 -16.76 -5.48 -1.92
C PRO A 99 -18.13 -5.35 -2.62
N LEU A 100 -18.14 -4.68 -3.76
CA LEU A 100 -19.40 -4.33 -4.45
C LEU A 100 -20.06 -5.52 -5.15
N THR A 101 -19.29 -6.52 -5.57
CA THR A 101 -19.80 -7.67 -6.35
C THR A 101 -19.71 -8.98 -5.56
N PRO A 102 -20.62 -9.94 -5.79
CA PRO A 102 -20.64 -11.23 -5.09
C PRO A 102 -19.30 -11.97 -5.08
N GLY A 103 -18.59 -12.03 -6.21
CA GLY A 103 -17.29 -12.69 -6.33
C GLY A 103 -16.17 -12.07 -5.49
N ASN A 104 -16.39 -10.88 -4.92
CA ASN A 104 -15.45 -10.19 -4.06
C ASN A 104 -15.88 -10.19 -2.57
N MET A 105 -17.09 -10.64 -2.23
CA MET A 105 -17.59 -10.59 -0.85
C MET A 105 -16.81 -11.49 0.11
N ASP A 106 -16.20 -12.55 -0.39
CA ASP A 106 -15.33 -13.41 0.39
C ASP A 106 -13.89 -12.91 0.47
N LYS A 107 -13.55 -11.76 -0.12
CA LYS A 107 -12.21 -11.15 0.02
C LYS A 107 -12.04 -10.37 1.32
N LEU A 108 -13.14 -10.02 1.99
CA LEU A 108 -13.07 -9.46 3.32
C LEU A 108 -12.85 -10.59 4.33
N PRO A 109 -11.85 -10.46 5.22
CA PRO A 109 -11.63 -11.41 6.30
C PRO A 109 -12.81 -11.40 7.30
N PRO A 110 -12.94 -12.44 8.15
CA PRO A 110 -13.83 -12.39 9.31
C PRO A 110 -13.57 -11.12 10.12
N ILE A 111 -14.63 -10.58 10.71
CA ILE A 111 -14.48 -9.47 11.65
C ILE A 111 -13.72 -9.93 12.91
N LEU A 112 -13.22 -8.99 13.72
CA LEU A 112 -12.41 -9.32 14.91
C LEU A 112 -13.12 -10.28 15.86
N SER A 113 -14.43 -10.10 16.11
CA SER A 113 -15.22 -10.98 16.97
C SER A 113 -15.47 -12.37 16.40
N GLN A 114 -15.11 -12.61 15.13
CA GLN A 114 -15.18 -13.90 14.44
C GLN A 114 -13.78 -14.49 14.19
N GLY A 115 -12.75 -13.98 14.86
CA GLY A 115 -11.38 -14.50 14.79
C GLY A 115 -10.52 -13.90 13.67
N GLY A 116 -10.97 -12.85 13.00
CA GLY A 116 -10.11 -12.08 12.10
C GLY A 116 -9.03 -11.31 12.85
N GLY A 117 -7.85 -11.17 12.25
CA GLY A 117 -6.73 -10.41 12.79
C GLY A 117 -6.51 -9.07 12.10
N MET A 118 -5.73 -8.21 12.73
CA MET A 118 -5.16 -6.99 12.11
C MET A 118 -3.65 -7.15 11.96
N PRO A 119 -3.04 -6.56 10.92
CA PRO A 119 -1.59 -6.52 10.78
C PRO A 119 -1.00 -5.59 11.85
N ARG A 120 0.24 -5.88 12.25
CA ARG A 120 0.97 -5.09 13.27
C ARG A 120 1.17 -3.63 12.85
N GLY A 121 1.38 -3.36 11.57
CA GLY A 121 1.54 -2.00 11.04
C GLY A 121 0.43 -1.66 10.05
N CYS A 122 0.08 -0.37 9.98
CA CYS A 122 -0.76 0.15 8.90
C CYS A 122 -0.04 0.05 7.54
N GLY A 123 -0.78 0.18 6.44
CA GLY A 123 -0.22 0.11 5.09
C GLY A 123 1.05 0.97 4.89
N PRO A 124 1.01 2.29 5.16
CA PRO A 124 2.17 3.17 5.03
C PRO A 124 3.36 2.77 5.91
N CYS A 125 3.14 2.43 7.18
CA CYS A 125 4.23 1.98 8.06
C CYS A 125 4.83 0.65 7.62
N GLY A 126 4.01 -0.26 7.10
CA GLY A 126 4.47 -1.52 6.51
C GLY A 126 5.36 -1.27 5.29
N ILE A 127 4.94 -0.40 4.37
CA ILE A 127 5.72 -0.01 3.19
C ILE A 127 7.04 0.63 3.59
N LEU A 128 7.04 1.56 4.55
CA LEU A 128 8.26 2.19 5.05
C LEU A 128 9.21 1.18 5.70
N GLY A 129 8.66 0.22 6.46
CA GLY A 129 9.44 -0.88 7.04
C GLY A 129 10.09 -1.76 5.97
N LEU A 130 9.36 -2.06 4.89
CA LEU A 130 9.87 -2.81 3.75
C LEU A 130 10.95 -2.03 2.98
N GLN A 131 10.74 -0.74 2.71
CA GLN A 131 11.75 0.12 2.08
C GLN A 131 13.06 0.07 2.87
N ARG A 132 13.03 0.29 4.19
CA ARG A 132 14.22 0.23 5.05
C ARG A 132 14.90 -1.13 5.04
N LEU A 133 14.11 -2.21 5.04
CA LEU A 133 14.65 -3.57 4.94
C LEU A 133 15.40 -3.76 3.63
N PHE A 134 14.78 -3.43 2.50
CA PHE A 134 15.38 -3.61 1.19
C PHE A 134 16.55 -2.68 0.94
N GLU A 135 16.51 -1.44 1.41
CA GLU A 135 17.65 -0.51 1.34
C GLU A 135 18.86 -1.03 2.12
N ARG A 136 18.64 -1.62 3.30
CA ARG A 136 19.72 -2.23 4.07
C ARG A 136 20.35 -3.39 3.31
N GLU A 137 19.54 -4.26 2.73
CA GLU A 137 20.03 -5.39 1.94
C GLU A 137 20.70 -4.94 0.63
N LEU A 138 20.24 -3.85 0.01
CA LEU A 138 20.90 -3.23 -1.15
C LEU A 138 22.29 -2.70 -0.77
N ASN A 139 22.39 -1.89 0.27
CA ASN A 139 23.65 -1.27 0.69
C ASN A 139 24.68 -2.32 1.14
N ASN A 140 24.24 -3.41 1.77
CA ASN A 140 25.11 -4.48 2.22
C ASN A 140 25.43 -5.52 1.13
N SER A 141 24.83 -5.41 -0.06
CA SER A 141 25.01 -6.40 -1.12
C SER A 141 26.43 -6.32 -1.71
N PRO A 142 27.15 -7.45 -1.82
CA PRO A 142 28.43 -7.49 -2.51
C PRO A 142 28.28 -7.38 -4.04
N TYR A 143 27.04 -7.49 -4.55
CA TYR A 143 26.74 -7.44 -5.98
C TYR A 143 26.40 -6.03 -6.49
N ILE A 144 26.32 -5.06 -5.58
CA ILE A 144 26.14 -3.64 -5.93
C ILE A 144 27.53 -2.98 -5.92
N PRO A 145 27.96 -2.37 -7.04
CA PRO A 145 29.19 -1.58 -7.09
C PRO A 145 29.26 -0.52 -5.99
N GLU A 146 30.44 -0.30 -5.40
CA GLU A 146 30.61 0.67 -4.31
C GLU A 146 30.29 2.10 -4.75
N GLU A 147 30.48 2.46 -6.02
CA GLU A 147 30.16 3.80 -6.53
C GLU A 147 28.65 4.09 -6.55
N LEU A 148 27.84 3.03 -6.61
CA LEU A 148 26.38 3.12 -6.58
C LEU A 148 25.82 3.11 -5.16
N LYS A 149 26.64 2.81 -4.14
CA LYS A 149 26.19 2.75 -2.75
C LYS A 149 26.10 4.13 -2.10
N GLY A 150 25.38 4.18 -0.99
CA GLY A 150 25.28 5.38 -0.17
C GLY A 150 24.04 6.21 -0.48
N GLU A 151 24.20 7.54 -0.52
CA GLU A 151 23.10 8.50 -0.41
C GLU A 151 22.20 8.61 -1.66
N TYR A 152 22.48 7.88 -2.73
CA TYR A 152 21.61 7.92 -3.91
C TYR A 152 21.01 6.57 -4.24
N LEU A 153 21.35 5.52 -3.49
CA LEU A 153 20.76 4.19 -3.62
C LEU A 153 19.45 4.11 -2.83
N GLY A 154 18.39 3.56 -3.43
CA GLY A 154 17.12 3.37 -2.75
C GLY A 154 16.18 2.39 -3.43
N ILE A 155 14.93 2.37 -2.96
CA ILE A 155 13.91 1.38 -3.32
C ILE A 155 12.62 2.09 -3.73
N GLY A 156 12.06 1.68 -4.86
CA GLY A 156 10.68 1.96 -5.26
C GLY A 156 9.80 0.74 -4.96
N ILE A 157 8.66 0.94 -4.30
CA ILE A 157 7.64 -0.10 -4.08
C ILE A 157 6.36 0.30 -4.80
N MET A 158 5.86 -0.55 -5.70
CA MET A 158 4.59 -0.36 -6.40
C MET A 158 3.58 -1.43 -6.00
N LEU A 159 2.34 -1.02 -5.76
CA LEU A 159 1.17 -1.90 -5.60
C LEU A 159 0.20 -1.64 -6.77
N TYR A 160 -0.65 -2.61 -7.12
CA TYR A 160 -1.54 -2.57 -8.32
C TYR A 160 -2.44 -1.34 -8.45
N SER A 161 -2.66 -0.59 -7.37
CA SER A 161 -3.58 0.56 -7.33
C SER A 161 -3.01 1.78 -6.59
N SER A 162 -1.70 1.81 -6.37
CA SER A 162 -1.02 2.93 -5.71
C SER A 162 0.01 3.56 -6.64
N ASP A 163 0.34 4.82 -6.35
CA ASP A 163 1.57 5.42 -6.84
C ASP A 163 2.79 4.64 -6.31
N GLU A 164 3.93 4.83 -6.97
CA GLU A 164 5.20 4.25 -6.51
C GLU A 164 5.67 4.94 -5.22
N TYR A 165 5.90 4.14 -4.18
CA TYR A 165 6.49 4.59 -2.94
C TYR A 165 8.00 4.51 -3.07
N CYS A 166 8.63 5.64 -3.37
CA CYS A 166 10.08 5.78 -3.36
C CYS A 166 10.60 6.01 -1.94
N SER A 167 11.73 5.39 -1.61
CA SER A 167 12.39 5.60 -0.31
C SER A 167 13.10 6.95 -0.19
N ARG A 168 13.20 7.67 -1.32
CA ARG A 168 13.76 9.01 -1.43
C ARG A 168 12.84 9.89 -2.27
N GLU A 169 12.96 11.20 -2.08
CA GLU A 169 12.30 12.18 -2.93
C GLU A 169 12.86 12.13 -4.35
N VAL A 170 11.97 12.10 -5.35
CA VAL A 170 12.35 12.07 -6.76
C VAL A 170 12.40 13.50 -7.28
N THR A 171 13.60 14.09 -7.32
CA THR A 171 13.81 15.48 -7.79
C THR A 171 14.38 15.56 -9.20
N GLY A 172 14.58 14.42 -9.88
CA GLY A 172 15.26 14.35 -11.17
C GLY A 172 15.18 12.96 -11.82
N PRO A 173 15.98 12.69 -12.86
CA PRO A 173 16.01 11.38 -13.51
C PRO A 173 16.45 10.30 -12.53
N VAL A 174 15.86 9.11 -12.65
CA VAL A 174 16.16 7.94 -11.80
C VAL A 174 16.65 6.82 -12.69
N LEU A 175 17.78 6.21 -12.32
CA LEU A 175 18.27 5.00 -12.97
C LEU A 175 17.76 3.77 -12.21
N GLU A 176 17.16 2.84 -12.94
CA GLU A 176 16.84 1.52 -12.39
C GLU A 176 18.05 0.60 -12.51
N ILE A 177 18.40 -0.07 -11.42
CA ILE A 177 19.51 -1.01 -11.37
C ILE A 177 18.98 -2.42 -11.09
N GLU A 178 19.76 -3.43 -11.46
CA GLU A 178 19.37 -4.82 -11.24
C GLU A 178 19.36 -5.16 -9.74
N ALA A 179 18.21 -5.58 -9.22
CA ALA A 179 18.08 -5.96 -7.83
C ALA A 179 18.85 -7.27 -7.53
N PRO A 180 19.65 -7.33 -6.45
CA PRO A 180 20.33 -8.55 -6.01
C PRO A 180 19.36 -9.73 -5.82
N THR A 181 19.83 -10.95 -6.08
CA THR A 181 19.03 -12.18 -5.93
C THR A 181 18.47 -12.35 -4.52
N SER A 182 19.20 -11.91 -3.49
CA SER A 182 18.72 -11.91 -2.09
C SER A 182 17.45 -11.09 -1.93
N ILE A 183 17.37 -9.92 -2.56
CA ILE A 183 16.20 -9.06 -2.55
C ILE A 183 15.04 -9.73 -3.28
N LYS A 184 15.28 -10.28 -4.48
CA LYS A 184 14.27 -11.03 -5.21
C LYS A 184 13.69 -12.19 -4.39
N HIS A 185 14.53 -12.90 -3.63
CA HIS A 185 14.08 -13.97 -2.75
C HIS A 185 13.19 -13.45 -1.61
N MET A 186 13.63 -12.41 -0.88
CA MET A 186 12.82 -11.80 0.18
C MET A 186 11.46 -11.31 -0.34
N ILE A 187 11.42 -10.72 -1.53
CA ILE A 187 10.17 -10.28 -2.18
C ILE A 187 9.24 -11.47 -2.35
N ASN A 188 9.74 -12.58 -2.92
CA ASN A 188 8.95 -13.79 -3.12
C ASN A 188 8.41 -14.34 -1.80
N GLU A 189 9.19 -14.32 -0.72
CA GLU A 189 8.74 -14.76 0.60
C GLU A 189 7.63 -13.85 1.16
N ILE A 190 7.80 -12.53 1.07
CA ILE A 190 6.84 -11.54 1.54
C ILE A 190 5.53 -11.63 0.73
N VAL A 191 5.62 -11.66 -0.59
CA VAL A 191 4.45 -11.82 -1.48
C VAL A 191 3.76 -13.15 -1.22
N ALA A 192 4.51 -14.26 -1.09
CA ALA A 192 3.92 -15.56 -0.78
C ALA A 192 3.23 -15.57 0.59
N TYR A 193 3.80 -14.90 1.59
CA TYR A 193 3.15 -14.72 2.89
C TYR A 193 1.86 -13.91 2.77
N ALA A 194 1.89 -12.75 2.08
CA ALA A 194 0.72 -11.91 1.87
C ALA A 194 -0.40 -12.66 1.14
N VAL A 195 -0.07 -13.37 0.06
CA VAL A 195 -1.01 -14.20 -0.71
C VAL A 195 -1.61 -15.31 0.17
N ARG A 196 -0.80 -16.00 0.99
CA ARG A 196 -1.32 -17.03 1.90
C ARG A 196 -2.28 -16.43 2.93
N SER A 197 -1.94 -15.27 3.50
CA SER A 197 -2.78 -14.57 4.47
C SER A 197 -4.11 -14.12 3.85
N GLN A 198 -4.05 -13.57 2.64
CA GLN A 198 -5.24 -13.17 1.87
C GLN A 198 -6.09 -14.38 1.46
N ARG A 199 -5.49 -15.47 0.96
CA ARG A 199 -6.25 -16.70 0.61
C ARG A 199 -6.97 -17.32 1.80
N ARG A 200 -6.37 -17.24 2.99
CA ARG A 200 -7.02 -17.67 4.23
C ARG A 200 -8.04 -16.67 4.74
N ASN A 201 -8.12 -15.48 4.14
CA ASN A 201 -8.96 -14.37 4.58
C ASN A 201 -8.81 -14.12 6.09
N GLN A 202 -7.60 -14.21 6.64
CA GLN A 202 -7.43 -14.18 8.11
C GLN A 202 -7.13 -12.79 8.66
N VAL A 203 -6.70 -11.84 7.82
CA VAL A 203 -6.15 -10.56 8.27
C VAL A 203 -6.68 -9.41 7.44
N TRP A 204 -7.09 -8.32 8.11
CA TRP A 204 -7.52 -7.07 7.49
C TRP A 204 -6.32 -6.29 6.93
N LEU A 205 -6.00 -6.50 5.66
CA LEU A 205 -4.90 -5.78 5.00
C LEU A 205 -5.43 -4.52 4.31
N GLU A 206 -4.95 -3.35 4.71
CA GLU A 206 -5.30 -2.06 4.09
C GLU A 206 -4.67 -1.88 2.70
N ALA A 207 -3.65 -2.68 2.37
CA ALA A 207 -2.91 -2.64 1.12
C ALA A 207 -2.75 -4.05 0.53
N ASP A 208 -2.82 -4.15 -0.81
CA ASP A 208 -2.69 -5.41 -1.53
C ASP A 208 -1.23 -5.71 -1.91
N PHE A 209 -0.50 -6.31 -0.96
CA PHE A 209 0.89 -6.74 -1.16
C PHE A 209 1.06 -7.94 -2.09
N SER A 210 0.00 -8.62 -2.53
CA SER A 210 0.13 -9.72 -3.51
C SER A 210 0.60 -9.23 -4.88
N SER A 211 0.36 -7.95 -5.16
CA SER A 211 0.74 -7.26 -6.38
C SER A 211 2.05 -6.48 -6.28
N MET A 212 2.74 -6.61 -5.14
CA MET A 212 3.92 -5.81 -4.84
C MET A 212 5.04 -6.05 -5.84
N LYS A 213 5.52 -4.96 -6.43
CA LYS A 213 6.74 -4.92 -7.25
C LYS A 213 7.74 -3.98 -6.61
N ILE A 214 9.02 -4.32 -6.70
CA ILE A 214 10.10 -3.51 -6.19
C ILE A 214 11.10 -3.21 -7.29
N ARG A 215 11.61 -1.98 -7.27
CA ARG A 215 12.67 -1.49 -8.15
C ARG A 215 13.82 -1.01 -7.28
N ALA A 216 15.04 -1.43 -7.63
CA ALA A 216 16.24 -0.84 -7.05
C ALA A 216 16.60 0.38 -7.88
N LEU A 217 16.78 1.52 -7.23
CA LEU A 217 16.84 2.82 -7.88
C LEU A 217 18.09 3.59 -7.45
N HIS A 218 18.71 4.29 -8.39
CA HIS A 218 19.74 5.28 -8.15
C HIS A 218 19.21 6.68 -8.51
N PHE A 219 19.07 7.55 -7.52
CA PHE A 219 18.37 8.85 -7.60
C PHE A 219 19.26 10.01 -8.12
N LYS A 220 20.48 9.71 -8.57
CA LYS A 220 21.39 10.70 -9.17
C LYS A 220 22.23 10.07 -10.29
N PRO A 221 21.63 9.84 -11.46
CA PRO A 221 22.32 9.18 -12.58
C PRO A 221 23.48 10.01 -13.14
N ASP A 222 23.48 11.34 -12.96
CA ASP A 222 24.54 12.24 -13.45
C ASP A 222 25.92 12.03 -12.80
N ILE A 223 25.99 11.25 -11.70
CA ILE A 223 27.28 10.82 -11.13
C ILE A 223 27.93 9.75 -12.02
N LEU A 224 27.13 8.94 -12.73
CA LEU A 224 27.61 7.81 -13.52
C LEU A 224 28.16 8.23 -14.89
N SER A 225 27.58 9.25 -15.51
CA SER A 225 28.09 9.83 -16.77
C SER A 225 29.48 10.45 -16.63
N ARG A 226 29.92 10.77 -15.41
CA ARG A 226 31.27 11.31 -15.12
C ARG A 226 32.34 10.24 -14.90
N VAL A 227 31.95 8.97 -14.76
CA VAL A 227 32.90 7.85 -14.60
C VAL A 227 33.20 7.20 -15.95
N GLU A 228 32.26 7.24 -16.90
CA GLU A 228 32.49 6.77 -18.27
C GLU A 228 33.32 7.77 -19.11
N GLU A 229 33.38 9.05 -18.72
CA GLU A 229 34.16 10.08 -19.41
C GLU A 229 35.34 10.59 -18.56
N SER A 230 36.53 9.95 -18.67
CA SER A 230 37.91 10.49 -18.53
C SER A 230 38.88 9.72 -17.61
N PRO A 231 40.18 9.53 -17.97
CA PRO A 231 40.76 9.37 -19.30
C PRO A 231 41.79 8.21 -19.40
N ALA A 232 41.65 7.36 -20.41
CA ALA A 232 42.74 6.53 -20.91
C ALA A 232 43.26 7.15 -22.21
N GLU A 233 43.98 8.27 -22.13
CA GLU A 233 44.73 8.82 -23.26
C GLU A 233 45.85 9.75 -22.73
N GLN A 234 46.92 9.12 -22.24
CA GLN A 234 48.27 9.69 -22.23
C GLN A 234 49.24 8.63 -22.74
N GLU A 235 49.08 8.22 -24.01
CA GLU A 235 50.18 7.61 -24.75
C GLU A 235 51.00 8.72 -25.41
N THR A 236 52.14 8.96 -24.77
CA THR A 236 53.42 9.45 -25.31
C THR A 236 53.46 9.71 -26.82
N ALA A 237 53.58 10.99 -27.19
CA ALA A 237 54.09 11.39 -28.51
C ALA A 237 55.61 11.12 -28.59
N PRO A 238 56.13 10.54 -29.69
CA PRO A 238 57.56 10.47 -29.93
C PRO A 238 58.06 11.81 -30.48
N ASN A 239 58.93 12.49 -29.75
CA ASN A 239 59.69 13.61 -30.30
C ASN A 239 60.84 13.04 -31.15
N ASN A 240 60.69 13.14 -32.47
CA ASN A 240 61.78 13.08 -33.44
C ASN A 240 61.75 14.37 -34.29
N GLU A 241 62.92 14.74 -34.82
CA GLU A 241 63.28 15.93 -35.64
C GLU A 241 63.83 17.09 -34.78
N ASN A 242 65.08 17.57 -34.93
CA ASN A 242 66.11 17.48 -35.98
C ASN A 242 67.52 17.42 -35.36
#